data_AF-A0A7J0CR79-F1
#
_entry.id   AF-A0A7J0CR79-F1
#
_cell.length_a   1.000
_cell.length_b   1.000
_cell.length_c   1.000
_cell.angle_alpha   90.00
_cell.angle_beta   90.00
_cell.angle_gamma   90.00
#
_symmetry.space_group_name_H-M   'P 1'
#
loop_
_entity.id
_entity.type
_entity.pdbx_description
1 polymer ?
#
loop_
_entity_poly.entity_id
_entity_poly.type
_entity_poly.pdbx_seq_one_letter_code
_entity_poly.pdbx_strand_id
1 'polypeptide(L)'
;MPTFLKLLPEGLTVSDRTDSQDGFASVVVDDGRGRTLVQINVQPDMGGVADELYGDATTLPDGTLLATTQQPGEKGGAGVVWWTADTMRPDGLRVVVSAFNSGAQSTPATRPEPALTMEQLTAVATSPEWLKLQQ
;
A
#
# COMPACT_ATOMS: atom_id res chain seq x y z
N MET A 1 -1.69 -7.70 -10.65
CA MET A 1 -2.35 -6.43 -11.00
C MET A 1 -1.35 -5.56 -11.78
N PRO A 2 -1.47 -5.44 -13.11
CA PRO A 2 -0.49 -4.70 -13.94
C PRO A 2 -0.30 -3.24 -13.54
N THR A 3 -1.38 -2.52 -13.20
CA THR A 3 -1.34 -1.13 -12.75
C THR A 3 -0.47 -0.97 -11.50
N PHE A 4 -0.60 -1.88 -10.52
CA PHE A 4 0.24 -1.87 -9.33
C PHE A 4 1.72 -1.98 -9.65
N LEU A 5 2.10 -2.94 -10.51
CA LEU A 5 3.50 -3.15 -10.89
C LEU A 5 4.11 -1.93 -11.60
N LYS A 6 3.31 -1.23 -12.42
CA LYS A 6 3.74 -0.01 -13.14
C LYS A 6 3.96 1.18 -12.19
N LEU A 7 3.29 1.20 -11.04
CA LEU A 7 3.38 2.29 -10.07
C LEU A 7 4.47 2.09 -9.01
N LEU A 8 5.11 0.93 -8.98
CA LEU A 8 6.24 0.71 -8.08
C LEU A 8 7.38 1.68 -8.42
N PRO A 9 8.10 2.21 -7.39
CA PRO A 9 9.28 3.02 -7.64
C PRO A 9 10.31 2.33 -8.53
N GLU A 10 11.04 3.14 -9.30
CA GLU A 10 12.14 2.64 -10.12
C GLU A 10 13.30 2.10 -9.26
N GLY A 11 14.14 1.24 -9.85
CA GLY A 11 15.30 0.67 -9.18
C GLY A 11 15.01 -0.53 -8.27
N LEU A 12 13.78 -1.03 -8.26
CA LEU A 12 13.37 -2.19 -7.46
C LEU A 12 13.46 -3.50 -8.27
N THR A 13 14.04 -4.53 -7.66
CA THR A 13 13.90 -5.91 -8.12
C THR A 13 12.61 -6.49 -7.55
N VAL A 14 11.73 -7.02 -8.42
CA VAL A 14 10.40 -7.54 -8.02
C VAL A 14 10.36 -9.07 -8.07
N SER A 15 9.97 -9.71 -6.98
CA SER A 15 9.73 -11.15 -6.84
C SER A 15 8.38 -11.46 -6.16
N ASP A 16 8.08 -12.76 -6.01
CA ASP A 16 6.99 -13.28 -5.14
C ASP A 16 5.64 -12.57 -5.31
N ARG A 17 5.13 -12.59 -6.54
CA ARG A 17 3.93 -11.84 -6.93
C ARG A 17 2.66 -12.64 -6.63
N THR A 18 1.69 -11.97 -6.03
CA THR A 18 0.32 -12.48 -5.85
C THR A 18 -0.67 -11.50 -6.48
N ASP A 19 -1.71 -12.04 -7.11
CA ASP A 19 -2.85 -11.30 -7.66
C ASP A 19 -4.10 -12.15 -7.47
N SER A 20 -4.96 -11.77 -6.53
CA SER A 20 -6.14 -12.56 -6.16
C SER A 20 -7.40 -12.21 -6.97
N GLN A 21 -7.30 -11.35 -7.98
CA GLN A 21 -8.40 -10.88 -8.85
C GLN A 21 -9.54 -10.13 -8.14
N ASP A 22 -9.57 -10.09 -6.81
CA ASP A 22 -10.55 -9.38 -5.96
C ASP A 22 -10.10 -7.97 -5.56
N GLY A 23 -9.13 -7.40 -6.29
CA GLY A 23 -8.53 -6.10 -5.98
C GLY A 23 -7.33 -6.17 -5.04
N PHE A 24 -7.05 -7.34 -4.44
CA PHE A 24 -5.82 -7.55 -3.68
C PHE A 24 -4.66 -8.03 -4.57
N ALA A 25 -3.48 -7.49 -4.31
CA ALA A 25 -2.23 -7.99 -4.87
C ALA A 25 -1.07 -7.77 -3.89
N SER A 26 0.00 -8.53 -4.08
CA SER A 26 1.24 -8.32 -3.34
C SER A 26 2.48 -8.62 -4.18
N VAL A 27 3.59 -8.04 -3.78
CA VAL A 27 4.92 -8.31 -4.34
C VAL A 27 5.96 -8.24 -3.23
N VAL A 28 7.07 -8.96 -3.40
CA VAL A 28 8.29 -8.65 -2.66
C VAL A 28 9.19 -7.81 -3.55
N VAL A 29 9.72 -6.71 -3.01
CA VAL A 29 10.68 -5.84 -3.68
C VAL A 29 12.00 -5.78 -2.93
N ASP A 30 13.08 -5.52 -3.65
CA ASP A 30 14.42 -5.32 -3.09
C ASP A 30 15.14 -4.17 -3.83
N ASP A 31 15.65 -3.20 -3.08
CA ASP A 31 16.45 -2.05 -3.53
C ASP A 31 17.97 -2.32 -3.40
N GLY A 32 18.36 -3.57 -3.14
CA GLY A 32 19.72 -4.00 -2.85
C GLY A 32 20.08 -3.96 -1.35
N ARG A 33 19.15 -3.53 -0.48
CA ARG A 33 19.36 -3.43 0.98
C ARG A 33 18.47 -4.38 1.78
N GLY A 34 17.70 -5.22 1.10
CA GLY A 34 16.88 -6.25 1.73
C GLY A 34 15.41 -6.14 1.36
N ARG A 35 14.72 -7.25 1.61
CA ARG A 35 13.37 -7.51 1.10
C ARG A 35 12.30 -6.68 1.80
N THR A 36 11.32 -6.26 1.01
CA THR A 36 10.12 -5.56 1.45
C THR A 36 8.90 -6.19 0.81
N LEU A 37 7.96 -6.70 1.61
CA LEU A 37 6.64 -7.06 1.12
C LEU A 37 5.83 -5.78 0.92
N VAL A 38 5.30 -5.58 -0.27
CA VAL A 38 4.32 -4.53 -0.57
C VAL A 38 3.00 -5.20 -0.90
N GLN A 39 1.93 -4.76 -0.25
CA GLN A 39 0.57 -5.22 -0.46
C GLN A 39 -0.29 -4.05 -0.91
N ILE A 40 -1.30 -4.36 -1.71
CA ILE A 40 -2.28 -3.39 -2.15
C ILE A 40 -3.67 -4.02 -2.13
N ASN A 41 -4.67 -3.23 -1.77
CA ASN A 41 -6.07 -3.58 -1.88
C ASN A 41 -6.83 -2.42 -2.53
N VAL A 42 -7.43 -2.67 -3.69
CA VAL A 42 -8.24 -1.71 -4.45
C VAL A 42 -9.70 -2.09 -4.30
N GLN A 43 -10.49 -1.23 -3.67
CA GLN A 43 -11.86 -1.51 -3.26
C GLN A 43 -12.79 -0.42 -3.83
N PRO A 44 -13.63 -0.72 -4.83
CA PRO A 44 -14.66 0.21 -5.29
C PRO A 44 -15.79 0.35 -4.26
N ASP A 45 -16.61 1.39 -4.42
CA ASP A 45 -17.88 1.59 -3.69
C ASP A 45 -17.76 1.64 -2.16
N MET A 46 -16.63 2.10 -1.63
CA MET A 46 -16.34 2.15 -0.19
C MET A 46 -16.80 3.44 0.51
N GLY A 47 -17.49 4.34 -0.20
CA GLY A 47 -17.92 5.64 0.36
C GLY A 47 -18.81 5.55 1.60
N GLY A 48 -19.54 4.44 1.79
CA GLY A 48 -20.41 4.22 2.95
C GLY A 48 -19.70 4.07 4.30
N VAL A 49 -18.37 3.86 4.31
CA VAL A 49 -17.56 3.71 5.53
C VAL A 49 -16.51 4.82 5.68
N ALA A 50 -16.63 5.91 4.91
CA ALA A 50 -15.65 6.99 4.91
C ALA A 50 -15.48 7.62 6.31
N ASP A 51 -16.57 7.94 7.00
CA ASP A 51 -16.54 8.58 8.32
C ASP A 51 -15.84 7.72 9.38
N GLU A 52 -16.06 6.40 9.34
CA GLU A 52 -15.43 5.45 10.27
C GLU A 52 -13.92 5.33 10.03
N LEU A 53 -13.50 5.31 8.76
CA LEU A 53 -12.11 5.10 8.38
C LEU A 53 -11.25 6.36 8.40
N TYR A 54 -11.87 7.55 8.21
CA TYR A 54 -11.14 8.79 7.91
C TYR A 54 -11.55 10.00 8.75
N GLY A 55 -12.19 9.81 9.92
CA GLY A 55 -12.64 10.91 10.77
C GLY A 55 -11.58 11.99 11.08
N ASP A 56 -10.32 11.60 11.27
CA ASP A 56 -9.17 12.50 11.51
C ASP A 56 -8.19 12.56 10.31
N ALA A 57 -8.60 12.10 9.14
CA ALA A 57 -7.73 12.00 7.97
C ALA A 57 -7.42 13.36 7.33
N THR A 58 -6.33 13.40 6.56
CA THR A 58 -6.03 14.56 5.72
C THR A 58 -6.90 14.52 4.47
N THR A 59 -7.56 15.62 4.14
CA THR A 59 -8.22 15.79 2.83
C THR A 59 -7.26 16.45 1.85
N LEU A 60 -6.97 15.79 0.73
CA LEU A 60 -6.13 16.29 -0.35
C LEU A 60 -6.89 17.31 -1.23
N PRO A 61 -6.19 18.13 -2.06
CA PRO A 61 -6.83 19.15 -2.88
C PRO A 61 -7.89 18.64 -3.88
N ASP A 62 -7.82 17.38 -4.28
CA ASP A 62 -8.79 16.72 -5.15
C ASP A 62 -9.98 16.09 -4.39
N GLY A 63 -10.04 16.27 -3.07
CA GLY A 63 -11.05 15.69 -2.19
C GLY A 63 -10.74 14.27 -1.70
N THR A 64 -9.61 13.69 -2.10
CA THR A 64 -9.19 12.37 -1.61
C THR A 64 -8.89 12.43 -0.11
N LEU A 65 -9.49 11.54 0.66
CA LEU A 65 -9.15 11.32 2.06
C LEU A 65 -7.89 10.46 2.14
N LEU A 66 -6.94 10.84 3.00
CA LEU A 66 -5.67 10.16 3.20
C LEU A 66 -5.44 9.92 4.70
N ALA A 67 -5.35 8.66 5.08
CA ALA A 67 -4.87 8.22 6.38
C ALA A 67 -3.52 7.50 6.21
N THR A 68 -2.57 7.80 7.08
CA THR A 68 -1.25 7.14 7.08
C THR A 68 -0.92 6.59 8.45
N THR A 69 -0.40 5.37 8.50
CA THR A 69 -0.05 4.68 9.75
C THR A 69 1.32 4.03 9.65
N GLN A 70 2.10 4.12 10.73
CA GLN A 70 3.29 3.30 10.95
C GLN A 70 3.15 2.60 12.29
N GLN A 71 3.23 1.26 12.29
CA GLN A 71 3.01 0.47 13.49
C GLN A 71 3.87 -0.81 13.50
N PRO A 72 4.02 -1.48 14.65
CA PRO A 72 4.63 -2.81 14.70
C PRO A 72 3.85 -3.83 13.84
N GLY A 73 4.58 -4.80 13.28
CA GLY A 73 3.98 -5.92 12.55
C GLY A 73 3.23 -6.87 13.49
N GLU A 74 2.14 -7.45 13.00
CA GLU A 74 1.20 -8.22 13.84
C GLU A 74 1.33 -9.74 13.69
N LYS A 75 2.09 -10.22 12.70
CA LYS A 75 2.15 -11.66 12.34
C LYS A 75 3.33 -12.42 12.91
N GLY A 76 3.96 -11.89 13.96
CA GLY A 76 4.99 -12.57 14.74
C GLY A 76 6.42 -12.50 14.17
N GLY A 77 6.66 -11.77 13.07
CA GLY A 77 8.01 -11.51 12.60
C GLY A 77 8.76 -10.55 13.52
N ALA A 78 9.91 -10.97 14.05
CA ALA A 78 10.72 -10.14 14.94
C ALA A 78 11.17 -8.84 14.25
N GLY A 79 10.92 -7.69 14.88
CA GLY A 79 11.30 -6.38 14.36
C GLY A 79 10.55 -5.93 13.11
N VAL A 80 9.48 -6.63 12.72
CA VAL A 80 8.68 -6.24 11.56
C VAL A 80 7.93 -4.95 11.87
N VAL A 81 7.93 -4.02 10.92
CA VAL A 81 7.04 -2.84 10.91
C VAL A 81 6.04 -2.94 9.77
N TRP A 82 4.92 -2.27 9.92
CA TRP A 82 3.84 -2.18 8.94
C TRP A 82 3.50 -0.72 8.71
N TRP A 83 3.78 -0.25 7.51
CA TRP A 83 3.46 1.11 7.05
C TRP A 83 2.30 1.05 6.08
N THR A 84 1.36 1.99 6.17
CA THR A 84 0.16 2.02 5.33
C THR A 84 -0.15 3.44 4.89
N ALA A 85 -0.41 3.61 3.60
CA ALA A 85 -1.17 4.72 3.05
C ALA A 85 -2.54 4.21 2.62
N ASP A 86 -3.59 4.74 3.25
CA ASP A 86 -4.99 4.38 3.00
C ASP A 86 -5.70 5.60 2.42
N THR A 87 -6.29 5.45 1.24
CA THR A 87 -6.90 6.57 0.51
C THR A 87 -8.30 6.25 0.06
N MET A 88 -9.18 7.25 0.09
CA MET A 88 -10.52 7.16 -0.47
C MET A 88 -10.83 8.40 -1.30
N ARG A 89 -11.12 8.18 -2.59
CA ARG A 89 -11.53 9.25 -3.50
C ARG A 89 -12.99 9.66 -3.26
N PRO A 90 -13.41 10.86 -3.74
CA PRO A 90 -14.79 11.32 -3.62
C PRO A 90 -15.85 10.39 -4.24
N ASP A 91 -15.46 9.57 -5.22
CA ASP A 91 -16.31 8.57 -5.86
C ASP A 91 -16.43 7.26 -5.07
N GLY A 92 -15.75 7.15 -3.92
CA GLY A 92 -15.75 5.95 -3.07
C GLY A 92 -14.69 4.92 -3.44
N LEU A 93 -13.81 5.16 -4.43
CA LEU A 93 -12.69 4.26 -4.70
C LEU A 93 -11.66 4.33 -3.59
N ARG A 94 -11.53 3.24 -2.82
CA ARG A 94 -10.51 3.08 -1.78
C ARG A 94 -9.30 2.33 -2.32
N VAL A 95 -8.11 2.85 -2.06
CA VAL A 95 -6.83 2.20 -2.36
C VAL A 95 -5.97 2.19 -1.11
N VAL A 96 -5.68 0.99 -0.61
CA VAL A 96 -4.83 0.76 0.55
C VAL A 96 -3.51 0.18 0.08
N VAL A 97 -2.40 0.83 0.40
CA VAL A 97 -1.05 0.35 0.08
C VAL A 97 -0.28 0.17 1.37
N SER A 98 0.24 -1.02 1.58
CA SER A 98 1.02 -1.37 2.78
C SER A 98 2.40 -1.87 2.42
N ALA A 99 3.38 -1.57 3.26
CA ALA A 99 4.73 -2.12 3.14
C ALA A 99 5.27 -2.62 4.48
N PHE A 100 6.08 -3.67 4.40
CA PHE A 100 6.73 -4.32 5.53
C PHE A 100 8.24 -4.40 5.29
N ASN A 101 9.06 -4.17 6.30
CA ASN A 101 10.54 -4.27 6.26
C ASN A 101 11.07 -5.72 6.20
N SER A 102 10.25 -6.64 5.72
CA SER A 102 10.51 -8.08 5.61
C SER A 102 9.81 -8.62 4.37
N GLY A 103 10.33 -9.71 3.80
CA GLY A 103 9.71 -10.38 2.65
C GLY A 103 8.39 -11.09 2.98
N ALA A 104 8.10 -11.32 4.26
CA ALA A 104 6.82 -11.81 4.75
C ALA A 104 6.54 -11.23 6.15
N GLN A 105 5.27 -11.08 6.51
CA GLN A 105 4.89 -10.48 7.80
C GLN A 105 5.32 -11.33 9.03
N SER A 106 5.53 -12.64 8.83
CA SER A 106 5.89 -13.60 9.87
C SER A 106 7.39 -13.90 9.96
N THR A 107 8.20 -13.39 9.02
CA THR A 107 9.66 -13.59 9.02
C THR A 107 10.37 -12.38 9.64
N PRO A 108 11.46 -12.56 10.39
CA PRO A 108 12.22 -11.45 10.97
C PRO A 108 12.58 -10.38 9.93
N ALA A 109 12.54 -9.12 10.34
CA ALA A 109 12.94 -8.00 9.50
C ALA A 109 14.42 -8.11 9.10
N THR A 110 14.72 -7.72 7.86
CA THR A 110 16.09 -7.72 7.30
C THR A 110 16.68 -6.32 7.18
N ARG A 111 15.85 -5.31 7.45
CA ARG A 111 16.14 -3.87 7.33
C ARG A 111 15.27 -3.11 8.36
N PRO A 112 15.64 -1.90 8.79
CA PRO A 112 14.89 -1.17 9.81
C PRO A 112 13.51 -0.72 9.31
N GLU A 113 13.42 -0.26 8.06
CA GLU A 113 12.22 0.31 7.45
C GLU A 113 11.97 -0.32 6.08
N PRO A 114 10.73 -0.29 5.54
CA PRO A 114 10.45 -0.77 4.18
C PRO A 114 11.27 -0.05 3.10
N ALA A 115 11.41 -0.67 1.93
CA ALA A 115 12.06 -0.06 0.76
C ALA A 115 11.29 1.14 0.20
N LEU A 116 9.97 1.16 0.39
CA LEU A 116 9.11 2.27 0.00
C LEU A 116 8.94 3.21 1.19
N THR A 117 9.23 4.48 0.97
CA THR A 117 8.92 5.57 1.91
C THR A 117 7.40 5.78 2.02
N MET A 118 6.95 6.44 3.09
CA MET A 118 5.54 6.85 3.20
C MET A 118 5.07 7.70 2.01
N GLU A 119 5.91 8.60 1.52
CA GLU A 119 5.60 9.42 0.33
C GLU A 119 5.38 8.55 -0.91
N GLN A 120 6.22 7.53 -1.12
CA GLN A 120 6.05 6.59 -2.23
C GLN A 120 4.80 5.72 -2.07
N LEU A 121 4.47 5.27 -0.85
CA LEU A 121 3.21 4.56 -0.60
C LEU A 121 2.00 5.43 -0.92
N THR A 122 2.01 6.69 -0.48
CA THR A 122 0.98 7.67 -0.81
C THR A 122 0.89 7.92 -2.30
N ALA A 123 2.02 8.08 -3.01
CA ALA A 123 2.03 8.28 -4.46
C ALA A 123 1.44 7.09 -5.23
N VAL A 124 1.70 5.86 -4.78
CA VAL A 124 1.04 4.67 -5.33
C VAL A 124 -0.46 4.73 -5.05
N ALA A 125 -0.88 4.99 -3.82
CA ALA A 125 -2.30 5.00 -3.42
C ALA A 125 -3.13 6.07 -4.16
N THR A 126 -2.58 7.28 -4.32
CA THR A 126 -3.26 8.42 -4.94
C THR A 126 -3.16 8.46 -6.46
N SER A 127 -2.38 7.57 -7.09
CA SER A 127 -2.16 7.57 -8.54
C SER A 127 -3.44 7.62 -9.37
N PRO A 128 -3.56 8.51 -10.38
CA PRO A 128 -4.72 8.57 -11.25
C PRO A 128 -4.86 7.34 -12.18
N GLU A 129 -3.85 6.46 -12.25
CA GLU A 129 -3.96 5.23 -13.04
C GLU A 129 -5.07 4.29 -12.50
N TRP A 130 -5.45 4.41 -11.21
CA TRP A 130 -6.53 3.61 -10.64
C TRP A 130 -7.90 3.93 -11.23
N LEU A 131 -8.14 5.19 -11.64
CA LEU A 131 -9.39 5.63 -12.26
C LEU A 131 -9.62 5.01 -13.65
N LYS A 132 -8.58 4.45 -14.26
CA LYS A 132 -8.67 3.75 -15.55
C LYS A 132 -9.22 2.34 -15.40
N LEU A 133 -9.31 1.80 -14.18
CA LEU A 133 -9.85 0.46 -13.91
C LEU A 133 -11.37 0.46 -13.68
N GLN A 134 -11.98 1.64 -13.50
CA GLN A 134 -13.43 1.80 -13.29
C GLN A 134 -14.22 2.06 -14.59
N GLN A 135 -13.55 2.04 -15.75
CA GLN A 135 -14.14 2.26 -17.09
C GLN A 135 -14.26 0.93 -17.83
#